data_AF-A0A4R6Q0U7-F1
#
_entry.id   AF-A0A4R6Q0U7-F1
#
_cell.length_a   1.000
_cell.length_b   1.000
_cell.length_c   1.000
_cell.angle_alpha   90.00
_cell.angle_beta   90.00
_cell.angle_gamma   90.00
#
_symmetry.space_group_name_H-M   'P 1'
#
loop_
_entity.id
_entity.type
_entity.pdbx_description
1 polymer ?
#
loop_
_entity_poly.entity_id
_entity_poly.type
_entity_poly.pdbx_seq_one_letter_code
_entity_poly.pdbx_strand_id
1 'polypeptide(L)' 'MTFKQEFFKIYDRKIASGEITFSKSGINKTDFTKLCMEPDYVFEEDTLSEICTRMGMNEEETLVLFRAAGYNSK' A
#
# COMPACT_ATOMS: atom_id res chain seq x y z
N MET A 1 13.29 6.69 1.15
CA MET A 1 12.06 6.17 0.55
C MET A 1 10.91 6.55 1.46
N THR A 2 9.85 7.16 0.92
CA THR A 2 8.62 7.47 1.67
C THR A 2 7.62 6.32 1.53
N PHE A 3 6.62 6.26 2.42
CA PHE A 3 5.52 5.29 2.34
C PHE A 3 4.90 5.24 0.94
N LYS A 4 4.55 6.43 0.41
CA LYS A 4 4.02 6.61 -0.94
C LYS A 4 4.87 5.93 -2.01
N GLN A 5 6.19 6.12 -1.98
CA GLN A 5 7.09 5.57 -2.99
C GLN A 5 7.12 4.04 -2.95
N GLU A 6 7.23 3.45 -1.76
CA GLU A 6 7.21 1.99 -1.60
C GLU A 6 5.86 1.41 -2.00
N PHE A 7 4.77 2.08 -1.61
CA PHE A 7 3.41 1.68 -1.96
C PHE A 7 3.20 1.64 -3.47
N PHE A 8 3.49 2.75 -4.17
CA PHE A 8 3.31 2.80 -5.63
C PHE A 8 4.21 1.83 -6.36
N LYS A 9 5.43 1.58 -5.88
CA LYS A 9 6.34 0.59 -6.47
C LYS A 9 5.75 -0.82 -6.45
N ILE A 10 5.16 -1.25 -5.34
CA ILE A 10 4.54 -2.59 -5.23
C ILE A 10 3.22 -2.61 -6.00
N TYR A 11 2.41 -1.56 -5.86
CA TYR A 11 1.13 -1.42 -6.55
C TYR A 11 1.29 -1.46 -8.08
N ASP A 12 2.17 -0.64 -8.65
CA ASP A 12 2.40 -0.59 -10.09
C ASP A 12 2.96 -1.92 -10.61
N ARG A 13 3.87 -2.57 -9.88
CA ARG A 13 4.38 -3.90 -10.25
C ARG A 13 3.25 -4.92 -10.37
N LYS A 14 2.38 -4.98 -9.36
CA LYS A 14 1.28 -5.96 -9.30
C LYS A 14 0.14 -5.65 -10.28
N ILE A 15 -0.12 -4.37 -10.57
CA ILE A 15 -1.06 -3.96 -11.62
C ILE A 15 -0.49 -4.34 -12.99
N ALA A 16 0.79 -4.04 -13.25
CA ALA A 16 1.44 -4.33 -14.52
C ALA A 16 1.59 -5.83 -14.78
N SER A 17 1.81 -6.65 -13.75
CA SER A 17 1.83 -8.11 -13.86
C SER A 17 0.43 -8.73 -14.01
N GLY A 18 -0.63 -7.96 -13.75
CA GLY A 18 -2.00 -8.46 -13.74
C GLY A 18 -2.36 -9.29 -12.51
N GLU A 19 -1.50 -9.34 -11.48
CA GLU A 19 -1.79 -9.99 -10.20
C GLU A 19 -2.99 -9.34 -9.51
N ILE A 20 -3.13 -8.02 -9.64
CA ILE A 20 -4.21 -7.24 -9.03
C ILE A 20 -4.84 -6.29 -10.04
N THR A 21 -6.02 -5.79 -9.68
CA THR A 21 -6.66 -4.63 -10.33
C THR A 21 -6.93 -3.56 -9.28
N PHE A 22 -7.14 -2.31 -9.68
CA PHE A 22 -7.51 -1.24 -8.74
C PHE A 22 -8.70 -1.65 -7.86
N SER A 23 -9.75 -2.24 -8.45
CA SER A 23 -10.92 -2.74 -7.72
C SER A 23 -10.63 -3.86 -6.72
N LYS A 24 -9.58 -4.66 -6.95
CA LYS A 24 -9.16 -5.74 -6.07
C LYS A 24 -8.08 -5.32 -5.06
N SER A 25 -7.48 -4.13 -5.22
CA SER A 25 -6.43 -3.64 -4.30
C SER A 25 -6.93 -3.34 -2.88
N GLY A 26 -8.24 -3.18 -2.68
CA GLY A 26 -8.81 -2.75 -1.40
C GLY A 26 -8.79 -1.24 -1.18
N ILE A 27 -8.14 -0.49 -2.07
CA ILE A 27 -7.97 0.96 -1.95
C ILE A 27 -9.20 1.65 -2.52
N ASN A 28 -9.76 2.59 -1.76
CA ASN A 28 -10.83 3.44 -2.28
C ASN A 28 -10.24 4.65 -3.04
N LYS A 29 -11.04 5.26 -3.91
CA LYS A 29 -10.59 6.40 -4.73
C LYS A 29 -10.14 7.59 -3.88
N THR A 30 -10.79 7.84 -2.76
CA THR A 30 -10.49 8.97 -1.88
C THR A 30 -9.09 8.84 -1.28
N ASP A 31 -8.75 7.67 -0.74
CA ASP A 31 -7.44 7.41 -0.16
C ASP A 31 -6.35 7.37 -1.22
N PHE A 32 -6.66 6.84 -2.40
CA PHE A 32 -5.74 6.92 -3.53
C PHE A 32 -5.45 8.37 -3.93
N THR A 33 -6.48 9.21 -4.00
CA THR A 33 -6.33 10.64 -4.28
C THR A 33 -5.51 11.33 -3.19
N LYS A 34 -5.75 11.04 -1.91
CA LYS A 34 -4.94 11.56 -0.80
C LYS A 34 -3.49 11.12 -0.92
N LEU A 35 -3.23 9.85 -1.19
CA LEU A 35 -1.87 9.33 -1.41
C LEU A 35 -1.15 10.07 -2.55
N CYS A 36 -1.88 10.46 -3.60
CA CYS A 36 -1.36 11.26 -4.70
C CYS A 36 -1.09 12.73 -4.32
N MET A 37 -1.96 13.35 -3.51
CA MET A 37 -1.92 14.78 -3.19
C MET A 37 -1.08 15.11 -1.95
N GLU A 38 -1.09 14.25 -0.95
CA GLU A 38 -0.48 14.44 0.36
C GLU A 38 0.79 13.59 0.47
N PRO A 39 1.99 14.19 0.56
CA PRO A 39 3.26 13.46 0.59
C PRO A 39 3.43 12.56 1.82
N ASP A 40 2.85 12.97 2.94
CA ASP A 40 2.99 12.34 4.26
C ASP A 40 1.76 11.47 4.63
N TYR A 41 0.81 11.31 3.70
CA TYR A 41 -0.36 10.48 3.93
C TYR A 41 0.03 9.01 3.99
N VAL A 42 -0.39 8.35 5.07
CA VAL A 42 -0.25 6.91 5.30
C VAL A 42 -1.63 6.34 5.58
N PHE A 43 -1.89 5.11 5.16
CA PHE A 43 -3.13 4.42 5.54
C PHE A 43 -3.08 4.06 7.02
N GLU A 44 -4.24 4.03 7.67
CA GLU A 44 -4.38 3.46 9.01
C GLU A 44 -3.94 1.99 9.02
N GLU A 45 -3.41 1.51 10.14
CA GLU A 45 -2.81 0.18 10.29
C GLU A 45 -3.75 -0.95 9.80
N ASP A 46 -5.01 -0.92 10.21
CA ASP A 46 -6.03 -1.91 9.79
C ASP A 46 -6.30 -1.84 8.28
N THR A 47 -6.40 -0.64 7.73
CA THR A 47 -6.62 -0.42 6.29
C THR A 47 -5.41 -0.91 5.49
N LEU A 48 -4.19 -0.61 5.96
CA LEU A 48 -2.95 -1.07 5.35
C LEU A 48 -2.87 -2.60 5.36
N SER A 49 -3.23 -3.24 6.47
CA SER A 49 -3.29 -4.70 6.61
C SER A 49 -4.24 -5.34 5.60
N GLU A 50 -5.45 -4.78 5.46
CA GLU A 50 -6.42 -5.23 4.47
C GLU A 50 -5.91 -5.07 3.03
N ILE A 51 -5.27 -3.94 2.71
CA ILE A 51 -4.69 -3.67 1.39
C ILE A 51 -3.58 -4.68 1.10
N CYS A 52 -2.67 -4.92 2.04
CA CYS A 52 -1.59 -5.90 1.88
C CYS A 52 -2.13 -7.30 1.60
N THR A 53 -3.16 -7.70 2.36
CA THR A 53 -3.86 -8.99 2.20
C THR A 53 -4.50 -9.09 0.82
N ARG A 54 -5.26 -8.07 0.40
CA ARG A 54 -5.96 -8.07 -0.90
C ARG A 54 -5.03 -7.98 -2.09
N MET A 55 -3.90 -7.29 -1.94
CA MET A 55 -2.87 -7.21 -2.96
C MET A 55 -2.00 -8.49 -3.05
N GLY A 56 -2.20 -9.45 -2.13
CA GLY A 56 -1.38 -10.65 -2.06
C GLY A 56 0.10 -10.32 -1.88
N MET A 57 0.38 -9.36 -1.00
CA MET A 57 1.76 -9.01 -0.64
C MET A 57 2.37 -10.12 0.19
N ASN A 58 3.67 -10.37 0.00
CA ASN A 58 4.41 -11.28 0.87
C ASN A 58 4.78 -10.58 2.19
N GLU A 59 5.34 -11.34 3.14
CA GLU A 59 5.74 -10.81 4.45
C GLU A 59 6.76 -9.68 4.34
N GLU A 60 7.74 -9.79 3.43
CA GLU A 60 8.76 -8.75 3.23
C GLU A 60 8.17 -7.45 2.70
N GLU A 61 7.30 -7.52 1.68
CA GLU A 61 6.60 -6.36 1.09
C GLU A 61 5.71 -5.68 2.14
N THR A 62 5.01 -6.48 2.94
CA THR A 62 4.18 -6.00 4.05
C THR A 62 5.04 -5.29 5.11
N LEU A 63 6.13 -5.92 5.56
CA LEU A 63 7.04 -5.35 6.56
C LEU A 63 7.66 -4.02 6.08
N VAL A 64 8.06 -3.95 4.81
CA VAL A 64 8.60 -2.73 4.21
C VAL A 64 7.57 -1.61 4.23
N LEU A 65 6.31 -1.90 3.88
CA LEU A 65 5.23 -0.92 3.89
C LEU A 65 4.86 -0.45 5.29
N PHE A 66 4.71 -1.36 6.24
CA PHE A 66 4.41 -1.01 7.63
C PHE A 66 5.53 -0.17 8.25
N ARG A 67 6.79 -0.54 7.99
CA ARG A 67 7.94 0.27 8.42
C ARG A 67 7.96 1.64 7.78
N ALA A 68 7.66 1.74 6.49
CA ALA A 68 7.61 3.01 5.77
C ALA A 68 6.44 3.89 6.24
N ALA A 69 5.35 3.30 6.71
CA ALA A 69 4.22 3.97 7.35
C ALA A 69 4.50 4.41 8.80
N GLY A 70 5.62 3.97 9.40
CA GLY A 70 5.97 4.27 10.79
C GLY A 70 5.32 3.35 11.81
N TYR A 71 4.70 2.25 11.37
CA TYR A 71 4.19 1.21 12.26
C TYR A 71 5.34 0.32 12.72
N ASN A 72 5.53 0.21 14.04
CA ASN A 72 6.43 -0.79 14.59
C ASN A 72 5.67 -2.12 14.58
N SER A 73 5.98 -2.99 13.61
CA SER A 73 5.64 -4.42 13.72
C SER A 73 6.14 -4.91 15.07
N LYS A 74 5.22 -5.16 16.01
CA LYS A 74 5.52 -5.74 17.31
C LYS A 74 6.02 -7.16 17.18
#